data_AF-S7I3P5-F1
#
_entry.id   AF-S7I3P5-F1
#
_cell.length_a   1.000
_cell.length_b   1.000
_cell.length_c   1.000
_cell.angle_alpha   90.00
_cell.angle_beta   90.00
_cell.angle_gamma   90.00
#
_symmetry.space_group_name_H-M   'P 1'
#
loop_
_entity.id
_entity.type
_entity.pdbx_description
1 polymer ?
#
loop_
_entity_poly.entity_id
_entity_poly.type
_entity_poly.pdbx_seq_one_letter_code
_entity_poly.pdbx_strand_id
1 'polypeptide(L)' 'MRNHFAEIHIPYNEKYYSILYVRSENLKADDGSIHRNYNRWVNNLNVDIKKQLAQAAAAQ' A
#
# COMPACT_ATOMS: atom_id res chain seq x y z
N MET A 1 -12.31 5.14 -19.88
CA MET A 1 -11.70 4.59 -18.65
C MET A 1 -10.57 5.51 -18.24
N ARG A 2 -10.52 6.00 -16.99
CA ARG A 2 -9.29 6.63 -16.47
C ARG A 2 -8.44 5.53 -15.87
N ASN A 3 -7.27 5.26 -16.44
CA ASN A 3 -6.33 4.30 -15.87
C ASN A 3 -5.73 4.94 -14.62
N HIS A 4 -6.11 4.44 -13.45
CA HIS A 4 -5.55 4.90 -12.19
C HIS A 4 -4.29 4.08 -11.89
N PHE A 5 -3.20 4.73 -11.53
CA PHE A 5 -1.93 4.09 -11.22
C PHE A 5 -1.30 4.75 -10.00
N ALA A 6 -0.70 3.95 -9.13
CA ALA A 6 0.11 4.43 -8.01
C ALA A 6 1.42 3.64 -7.93
N GLU A 7 2.51 4.36 -7.74
CA GLU A 7 3.81 3.80 -7.39
C GLU A 7 4.02 3.98 -5.89
N ILE A 8 4.44 2.91 -5.23
CA ILE A 8 4.71 2.88 -3.79
C ILE A 8 6.07 2.24 -3.52
N HIS A 9 6.70 2.63 -2.42
CA HIS A 9 7.91 2.02 -1.90
C HIS A 9 7.58 1.35 -0.56
N ILE A 10 7.97 0.08 -0.43
CA ILE A 10 7.79 -0.71 0.80
C ILE A 10 9.16 -1.01 1.43
N PRO A 11 9.74 -0.08 2.21
CA PRO A 11 10.91 -0.42 3.02
C PRO A 11 10.50 -1.38 4.15
N TYR A 12 11.37 -2.34 4.45
CA TYR A 12 11.14 -3.33 5.50
C TYR A 12 12.43 -3.73 6.21
N ASN A 13 12.27 -4.27 7.42
CA ASN A 13 13.29 -4.97 8.18
C ASN A 13 12.65 -6.19 8.89
N GLU A 14 13.39 -6.82 9.79
CA GLU A 14 12.94 -8.02 10.52
C GLU A 14 11.68 -7.81 11.38
N LYS A 15 11.37 -6.57 11.77
CA LYS A 15 10.28 -6.24 12.69
C LYS A 15 9.16 -5.41 12.07
N TYR A 16 9.49 -4.57 11.08
CA TYR A 16 8.59 -3.53 10.59
C TYR A 16 8.65 -3.39 9.07
N TYR A 17 7.55 -2.94 8.49
CA TYR A 17 7.48 -2.43 7.11
C TYR A 17 6.67 -1.14 7.07
N SER A 18 6.77 -0.38 5.99
CA SER A 18 5.94 0.80 5.72
C SER A 18 5.45 0.79 4.28
N ILE A 19 4.32 1.43 3.99
CA ILE A 19 3.83 1.61 2.61
C ILE A 19 3.90 3.11 2.30
N LEU A 20 4.91 3.51 1.54
CA LEU A 20 5.20 4.91 1.25
C LEU A 20 4.72 5.26 -0.16
N TYR A 21 3.98 6.35 -0.27
CA TYR A 21 3.58 6.93 -1.56
C TYR A 21 4.81 7.49 -2.30
N VAL A 22 4.95 7.18 -3.59
CA VAL A 22 6.00 7.76 -4.46
C VAL A 22 5.39 8.70 -5.48
N ARG A 23 4.50 8.18 -6.35
CA ARG A 23 3.78 8.98 -7.34
C ARG A 23 2.48 8.31 -7.76
N SER A 24 1.64 9.01 -8.51
CA SER A 24 0.42 8.45 -9.08
C SER A 24 -0.01 9.15 -10.35
N GLU A 25 -0.81 8.44 -11.14
CA GLU A 25 -1.49 8.97 -12.33
C GLU A 25 -3.00 8.83 -12.14
N ASN A 26 -3.74 9.89 -12.48
CA ASN A 26 -5.19 9.98 -12.34
C ASN A 26 -5.75 9.83 -10.92
N LEU A 27 -4.92 9.90 -9.87
CA LEU A 27 -5.37 9.86 -8.46
C LEU A 27 -5.45 11.24 -7.80
N LYS A 28 -5.14 12.33 -8.52
CA LYS A 28 -5.24 13.72 -8.02
C LYS A 28 -4.59 13.89 -6.64
N ALA A 29 -3.37 13.40 -6.48
CA ALA A 29 -2.60 13.60 -5.25
C ALA A 29 -2.21 15.08 -5.16
N ASP A 30 -2.81 15.80 -4.23
CA ASP A 30 -2.60 17.23 -4.02
C ASP A 30 -2.98 17.62 -2.59
N ASP A 31 -2.23 18.54 -2.00
CA ASP A 31 -2.46 19.16 -0.68
C ASP A 31 -2.91 18.17 0.42
N GLY A 32 -2.18 17.07 0.58
CA GLY A 32 -2.47 16.04 1.59
C GLY A 32 -3.70 15.16 1.30
N SER A 33 -4.36 15.37 0.16
CA SER A 33 -5.49 14.58 -0.30
C SER A 33 -5.11 13.68 -1.48
N ILE A 34 -5.72 12.50 -1.56
CA ILE A 34 -5.56 11.58 -2.68
C ILE A 34 -6.86 10.82 -2.89
N HIS A 35 -7.15 10.46 -4.14
CA HIS A 35 -8.39 9.79 -4.49
C HIS A 35 -8.57 8.49 -3.70
N ARG A 36 -9.80 8.24 -3.21
CA ARG A 36 -10.18 7.10 -2.34
C ARG A 36 -9.72 5.72 -2.82
N ASN A 37 -9.54 5.53 -4.13
CA ASN A 37 -9.05 4.26 -4.69
C ASN A 37 -7.66 3.94 -4.16
N TYR A 38 -6.78 4.94 -4.07
CA TYR A 38 -5.44 4.77 -3.48
C TYR A 38 -5.56 4.28 -2.03
N ASN A 39 -6.37 4.94 -1.20
CA ASN A 39 -6.57 4.56 0.20
C ASN A 39 -7.08 3.13 0.32
N ARG A 40 -8.01 2.72 -0.56
CA ARG A 40 -8.51 1.34 -0.61
C ARG A 40 -7.41 0.35 -0.99
N TRP A 41 -6.60 0.67 -2.01
CA TRP A 41 -5.50 -0.20 -2.44
C TRP A 41 -4.45 -0.39 -1.36
N VAL A 42 -4.01 0.70 -0.71
CA VAL A 42 -3.03 0.64 0.38
C VAL A 42 -3.58 -0.13 1.58
N ASN A 43 -4.85 0.07 1.94
CA ASN A 43 -5.47 -0.67 3.03
C ASN A 43 -5.54 -2.18 2.73
N ASN A 44 -5.97 -2.55 1.52
CA ASN A 44 -6.05 -3.96 1.13
C ASN A 44 -4.66 -4.61 1.11
N LEU A 45 -3.67 -3.94 0.51
CA LEU A 45 -2.29 -4.40 0.51
C LEU A 45 -1.74 -4.60 1.93
N ASN A 46 -2.03 -3.65 2.84
CA ASN A 46 -1.62 -3.75 4.24
C ASN A 46 -2.27 -4.95 4.95
N VAL A 47 -3.55 -5.20 4.72
CA VAL A 47 -4.26 -6.37 5.26
C VAL A 47 -3.65 -7.67 4.73
N ASP A 48 -3.36 -7.73 3.43
CA ASP A 48 -2.80 -8.92 2.80
C ASP A 48 -1.38 -9.21 3.30
N ILE A 49 -0.51 -8.19 3.41
CA ILE A 49 0.84 -8.35 3.99
C ILE A 49 0.75 -8.92 5.41
N LYS A 50 -0.12 -8.35 6.27
CA LYS A 50 -0.30 -8.85 7.64
C LYS A 50 -0.80 -10.29 7.69
N LYS A 51 -1.75 -10.63 6.82
CA LYS A 51 -2.27 -12.00 6.73
C LYS A 51 -1.17 -12.98 6.34
N GLN A 52 -0.35 -12.65 5.35
CA GLN A 52 0.75 -13.51 4.91
C GLN A 52 1.83 -13.65 5.98
N LEU A 53 2.19 -12.56 6.68
CA LEU A 53 3.14 -12.62 7.80
C LEU A 53 2.62 -13.49 8.94
N ALA A 54 1.33 -13.38 9.28
CA ALA A 54 0.71 -14.22 10.31
C ALA A 54 0.67 -15.70 9.90
N GLN A 55 0.37 -16.00 8.64
CA GLN A 55 0.40 -17.36 8.11
C GLN A 55 1.80 -17.95 8.14
N ALA A 56 2.82 -17.17 7.72
CA ALA A 56 4.21 -17.60 7.76
C ALA A 56 4.69 -17.85 9.19
N ALA A 57 4.29 -17.03 10.16
CA ALA A 57 4.62 -17.21 11.57
C ALA A 57 3.94 -18.44 12.19
N ALA A 58 2.72 -18.77 11.77
CA ALA A 58 1.98 -19.94 12.26
C ALA A 58 2.43 -21.27 11.64
N ALA A 59 3.17 -21.22 10.52
CA ALA A 59 3.72 -22.40 9.85
C ALA A 59 5.12 -22.79 10.37
N GLN A 60 5.68 -22.01 11.30
CA GLN A 60 6.93 -22.29 12.01
C GLN A 60 6.63 -23.02 13.32
#